data_AF-A0A9P1IUR5-F1
#
_entry.id   AF-A0A9P1IUR5-F1
#
_cell.length_a   1.000
_cell.length_b   1.000
_cell.length_c   1.000
_cell.angle_alpha   90.00
_cell.angle_beta   90.00
_cell.angle_gamma   90.00
#
_symmetry.space_group_name_H-M   'P 1'
#
loop_
_entity.id
_entity.type
_entity.pdbx_description
1 polymer ?
#
loop_
_entity_poly.entity_id
_entity_poly.type
_entity_poly.pdbx_seq_one_letter_code
_entity_poly.pdbx_strand_id
1 'polypeptide(L)'
;MIPIPIFPIIGGYCIGIMTKTLEISTHFQMIFALWCVGNINTCIFVSLLKRHQVVSKIEQKHLINAKFLKLTKLSVYISPLFGTLIYATSEPSEINKTLIISQKYPLYSFILKIPGIAIYDIDFSLNPVFFFVTYCIMVGSLILLTSYHVLYIQLFIMLQSVKRKISVRTYKKHFAAVLSTVFQNVVFFIFYIVPIFMLATVIYFGFDASVICVIMVCIFSLHSTATTIVMILTFPAFRRSIFETFEIMFCYSKKPPTPVPVTHMSKNFH
;
A
#
# COMPACT_ATOMS: atom_id res chain seq x y z
N MET A 1 12.74 -0.54 0.97
CA MET A 1 13.41 0.57 0.26
C MET A 1 12.83 1.85 0.81
N ILE A 2 13.70 2.70 1.38
CA ILE A 2 13.30 3.93 2.07
C ILE A 2 14.06 5.06 1.35
N PRO A 3 13.38 5.90 0.55
CA PRO A 3 14.00 7.12 0.04
C PRO A 3 14.20 8.08 1.20
N ILE A 4 15.44 8.53 1.38
CA ILE A 4 15.79 9.59 2.33
C ILE A 4 15.51 10.90 1.61
N PRO A 5 14.49 11.66 2.04
CA PRO A 5 14.17 12.94 1.41
C PRO A 5 15.26 13.96 1.74
N ILE A 6 15.61 14.82 0.79
CA ILE A 6 16.63 15.87 0.95
C ILE A 6 15.92 17.22 1.05
N PHE A 7 15.72 17.75 2.25
CA PHE A 7 15.09 19.06 2.40
C PHE A 7 16.07 20.20 2.10
N PRO A 8 15.62 21.31 1.48
CA PRO A 8 14.26 21.62 1.00
C PRO A 8 13.93 21.12 -0.42
N ILE A 9 14.83 20.35 -1.04
CA ILE A 9 14.69 19.87 -2.43
C ILE A 9 13.61 18.76 -2.50
N ILE A 10 12.76 18.79 -3.53
CA ILE A 10 11.80 17.72 -3.76
C ILE A 10 12.54 16.56 -4.42
N GLY A 11 13.18 15.75 -3.58
CA GLY A 11 14.04 14.69 -4.06
C GLY A 11 14.55 13.82 -2.93
N GLY A 12 15.25 12.76 -3.31
CA GLY A 12 15.80 11.83 -2.35
C GLY A 12 16.72 10.81 -2.98
N TYR A 13 17.37 10.08 -2.10
CA TYR A 13 18.25 8.98 -2.47
C TYR A 13 17.98 7.78 -1.57
N CYS A 14 18.20 6.59 -2.08
CA CYS A 14 18.02 5.36 -1.32
C CYS A 14 19.35 4.77 -0.90
N ILE A 15 19.48 4.47 0.40
CA ILE A 15 20.56 3.64 0.93
C ILE A 15 19.97 2.26 1.26
N GLY A 16 20.01 1.34 0.32
CA GLY A 16 19.47 -0.01 0.50
C GLY A 16 20.23 -1.05 -0.30
N ILE A 17 19.89 -2.33 -0.09
CA ILE A 17 20.50 -3.45 -0.82
C ILE A 17 20.36 -3.22 -2.34
N MET A 18 19.17 -2.84 -2.82
CA MET A 18 18.94 -2.55 -4.24
C MET A 18 19.84 -1.45 -4.80
N THR A 19 20.15 -0.40 -4.04
CA THR A 19 21.08 0.65 -4.49
C THR A 19 22.54 0.16 -4.41
N LYS A 20 22.90 -0.58 -3.36
CA LYS A 20 24.30 -0.98 -3.10
C LYS A 20 24.78 -2.16 -3.94
N THR A 21 23.89 -3.10 -4.27
CA THR A 21 24.27 -4.34 -4.99
C THR A 21 23.86 -4.34 -6.45
N LEU A 22 22.81 -3.58 -6.82
CA LEU A 22 22.26 -3.54 -8.19
C LEU A 22 22.36 -2.16 -8.84
N GLU A 23 22.91 -1.16 -8.14
CA GLU A 23 23.08 0.23 -8.62
C GLU A 23 21.79 0.86 -9.17
N ILE A 24 20.62 0.41 -8.69
CA ILE A 24 19.33 0.88 -9.20
C ILE A 24 19.07 2.30 -8.69
N SER A 25 18.81 3.23 -9.62
CA SER A 25 18.42 4.62 -9.32
C SER A 25 17.20 4.70 -8.40
N THR A 26 17.20 5.71 -7.52
CA THR A 26 16.11 5.98 -6.58
C THR A 26 14.77 6.20 -7.30
N HIS A 27 14.79 6.73 -8.53
CA HIS A 27 13.58 6.91 -9.34
C HIS A 27 12.85 5.58 -9.59
N PHE A 28 13.56 4.55 -10.07
CA PHE A 28 12.97 3.23 -10.32
C PHE A 28 12.43 2.58 -9.07
N GLN A 29 13.15 2.75 -7.97
CA GLN A 29 12.72 2.23 -6.68
C GLN A 29 11.42 2.93 -6.21
N MET A 30 11.25 4.23 -6.49
CA MET A 30 9.99 4.97 -6.22
C MET A 30 8.84 4.54 -7.13
N ILE A 31 9.10 4.26 -8.42
CA ILE A 31 8.09 3.69 -9.34
C ILE A 31 7.54 2.39 -8.75
N PHE A 32 8.42 1.50 -8.30
CA PHE A 32 8.02 0.23 -7.71
C PHE A 32 7.20 0.43 -6.43
N ALA A 33 7.60 1.34 -5.56
CA ALA A 33 6.83 1.67 -4.36
C ALA A 33 5.42 2.20 -4.70
N LEU A 34 5.31 3.14 -5.66
CA LEU A 34 4.04 3.69 -6.11
C LEU A 34 3.11 2.60 -6.69
N TRP A 35 3.68 1.67 -7.46
CA TRP A 35 2.96 0.51 -7.98
C TRP A 35 2.41 -0.39 -6.87
N CYS A 36 3.22 -0.72 -5.86
CA CYS A 36 2.78 -1.52 -4.72
C CYS A 36 1.63 -0.84 -3.95
N VAL A 37 1.78 0.45 -3.63
CA VAL A 37 0.79 1.22 -2.87
C VAL A 37 -0.53 1.33 -3.65
N GLY A 38 -0.45 1.65 -4.94
CA GLY A 38 -1.61 1.71 -5.82
C GLY A 38 -2.37 0.39 -5.88
N ASN A 39 -1.65 -0.74 -6.02
CA ASN A 39 -2.27 -2.06 -6.06
C ASN A 39 -2.89 -2.47 -4.72
N ILE A 40 -2.25 -2.19 -3.59
CA ILE A 40 -2.82 -2.47 -2.25
C ILE A 40 -4.17 -1.77 -2.12
N ASN A 41 -4.23 -0.49 -2.46
CA ASN A 41 -5.45 0.29 -2.37
C ASN A 41 -6.53 -0.20 -3.37
N THR A 42 -6.16 -0.58 -4.59
CA THR A 42 -7.06 -1.22 -5.56
C THR A 42 -7.66 -2.52 -5.00
N CYS A 43 -6.87 -3.37 -4.35
CA CYS A 43 -7.35 -4.59 -3.73
C CYS A 43 -8.36 -4.33 -2.60
N ILE A 44 -8.11 -3.31 -1.76
CA ILE A 44 -9.03 -2.90 -0.69
C ILE A 44 -10.35 -2.42 -1.29
N PHE A 45 -10.30 -1.53 -2.28
CA PHE A 45 -11.49 -0.98 -2.94
C PHE A 45 -12.33 -2.07 -3.61
N VAL A 46 -11.70 -2.96 -4.39
CA VAL A 46 -12.40 -4.07 -5.05
C VAL A 46 -13.01 -5.03 -4.02
N SER A 47 -12.34 -5.25 -2.89
CA SER A 47 -12.86 -6.06 -1.79
C SER A 47 -14.10 -5.44 -1.15
N LEU A 48 -14.11 -4.12 -0.94
CA LEU A 48 -15.27 -3.38 -0.47
C LEU A 48 -16.43 -3.48 -1.45
N LEU A 49 -16.16 -3.26 -2.74
CA LEU A 49 -17.16 -3.32 -3.80
C LEU A 49 -17.80 -4.71 -3.92
N LYS A 50 -17.00 -5.79 -3.84
CA LYS A 50 -17.51 -7.17 -3.81
C LYS A 50 -18.47 -7.37 -2.62
N ARG A 51 -18.14 -6.84 -1.44
CA ARG A 51 -18.97 -6.97 -0.23
C ARG A 51 -20.26 -6.19 -0.34
N HIS A 52 -20.19 -4.96 -0.86
CA HIS A 52 -21.37 -4.16 -1.19
C HIS A 52 -22.33 -4.95 -2.08
N GLN A 53 -21.83 -5.59 -3.14
CA GLN A 53 -22.67 -6.40 -4.02
C GLN A 53 -23.29 -7.61 -3.33
N VAL A 54 -22.56 -8.31 -2.45
CA VAL A 54 -23.10 -9.47 -1.73
C VAL A 54 -24.22 -9.06 -0.79
N VAL A 55 -24.05 -7.99 0.00
CA VAL A 55 -25.08 -7.52 0.94
C VAL A 55 -26.28 -6.94 0.19
N SER A 56 -26.04 -6.16 -0.87
CA SER A 56 -27.09 -5.60 -1.72
C SER A 56 -27.96 -6.67 -2.39
N LYS A 57 -27.38 -7.80 -2.83
CA LYS A 57 -28.13 -8.96 -3.33
C LYS A 57 -29.05 -9.59 -2.29
N ILE A 58 -28.63 -9.62 -1.02
CA ILE A 58 -29.46 -10.16 0.07
C ILE A 58 -30.61 -9.20 0.39
N GLU A 59 -30.34 -7.89 0.35
CA GLU A 59 -31.38 -6.90 0.62
C GLU A 59 -32.38 -6.72 -0.54
N GLN A 60 -31.96 -7.00 -1.78
CA GLN A 60 -32.65 -6.67 -3.04
C GLN A 60 -32.82 -5.16 -3.25
N LYS A 61 -31.92 -4.36 -2.66
CA LYS A 61 -31.88 -2.89 -2.81
C LYS A 61 -30.46 -2.43 -3.16
N HIS A 62 -30.36 -1.30 -3.84
CA HIS A 62 -29.08 -0.66 -4.21
C HIS A 62 -28.13 -1.55 -5.05
N LEU A 63 -28.69 -2.43 -5.88
CA LEU A 63 -27.92 -3.27 -6.80
C LEU A 63 -27.23 -2.40 -7.85
N ILE A 64 -25.91 -2.43 -7.86
CA ILE A 64 -25.14 -1.76 -8.92
C ILE A 64 -25.28 -2.59 -10.19
N ASN A 65 -25.64 -1.94 -11.29
CA ASN A 65 -25.74 -2.58 -12.60
C ASN A 65 -24.45 -3.36 -12.94
N ALA A 66 -24.58 -4.61 -13.42
CA ALA A 66 -23.45 -5.48 -13.72
C ALA A 66 -22.46 -4.86 -14.72
N LYS A 67 -22.95 -4.11 -15.72
CA LYS A 67 -22.09 -3.39 -16.68
C LYS A 67 -21.25 -2.31 -15.99
N PHE A 68 -21.90 -1.50 -15.16
CA PHE A 68 -21.24 -0.44 -14.39
C PHE A 68 -20.21 -1.03 -13.41
N LEU A 69 -20.57 -2.11 -12.71
CA LEU A 69 -19.67 -2.82 -11.80
C LEU A 69 -18.40 -3.34 -12.52
N LYS A 70 -18.56 -3.89 -13.73
CA LYS A 70 -17.43 -4.36 -14.54
C LYS A 70 -16.54 -3.20 -14.97
N LEU A 71 -17.15 -2.09 -15.41
CA LEU A 71 -16.44 -0.86 -15.78
C LEU A 71 -15.66 -0.28 -14.60
N THR A 72 -16.27 -0.15 -13.42
CA THR A 72 -15.60 0.33 -12.20
C THR A 72 -14.42 -0.54 -11.83
N LYS A 73 -14.57 -1.87 -11.84
CA LYS A 73 -13.46 -2.79 -11.56
C LYS A 73 -12.31 -2.61 -12.55
N LEU A 74 -12.62 -2.54 -13.84
CA LEU A 74 -11.62 -2.34 -14.89
C LEU A 74 -10.87 -1.02 -14.68
N SER A 75 -11.60 0.09 -14.46
CA SER A 75 -11.02 1.41 -14.21
C SER A 75 -10.07 1.42 -13.01
N VAL A 76 -10.45 0.79 -11.90
CA VAL A 76 -9.64 0.75 -10.68
C VAL A 76 -8.38 -0.12 -10.81
N TYR A 77 -8.39 -1.15 -11.66
CA TYR A 77 -7.16 -1.91 -11.97
C TYR A 77 -6.23 -1.17 -12.95
N ILE A 78 -6.82 -0.43 -13.90
CA ILE A 78 -6.06 0.33 -14.90
C ILE A 78 -5.40 1.58 -14.28
N SER A 79 -6.09 2.24 -13.34
CA SER A 79 -5.62 3.49 -12.72
C SER A 79 -4.19 3.43 -12.14
N PRO A 80 -3.81 2.46 -11.26
CA PRO A 80 -2.45 2.40 -10.73
C PRO A 80 -1.39 2.14 -11.82
N LEU A 81 -1.74 1.39 -12.87
CA LEU A 81 -0.84 1.17 -14.02
C LEU A 81 -0.54 2.47 -14.75
N PHE A 82 -1.57 3.19 -15.18
CA PHE A 82 -1.38 4.46 -15.84
C PHE A 82 -0.63 5.46 -14.95
N GLY A 83 -0.99 5.56 -13.66
CA GLY A 83 -0.29 6.44 -12.72
C GLY A 83 1.21 6.14 -12.62
N THR A 84 1.58 4.87 -12.53
CA THR A 84 2.99 4.46 -12.45
C THR A 84 3.76 4.63 -13.76
N LEU A 85 3.12 4.40 -14.90
CA LEU A 85 3.74 4.62 -16.21
C LEU A 85 4.01 6.09 -16.48
N ILE A 86 3.05 6.97 -16.16
CA ILE A 86 3.25 8.43 -16.30
C ILE A 86 4.33 8.88 -15.30
N TYR A 87 4.31 8.39 -14.07
CA TYR A 87 5.36 8.69 -13.09
C TYR A 87 6.75 8.24 -13.56
N ALA A 88 6.87 7.09 -14.24
CA ALA A 88 8.13 6.63 -14.83
C ALA A 88 8.71 7.59 -15.88
N THR A 89 7.86 8.42 -16.49
CA THR A 89 8.29 9.47 -17.44
C THR A 89 8.52 10.84 -16.79
N SER A 90 8.34 10.94 -15.46
CA SER A 90 8.42 12.22 -14.72
C SER A 90 9.83 12.61 -14.27
N GLU A 91 10.82 11.72 -14.42
CA GLU A 91 12.21 12.04 -14.10
C GLU A 91 12.73 13.09 -15.10
N PRO A 92 13.19 14.27 -14.61
CA PRO A 92 13.75 15.28 -15.49
C PRO A 92 15.11 14.84 -16.05
N SER A 93 15.48 15.35 -17.22
CA SER A 93 16.81 15.12 -17.80
C SER A 93 17.92 15.66 -16.88
N GLU A 94 19.14 15.12 -16.97
CA GLU A 94 20.28 15.55 -16.15
C GLU A 94 20.60 17.05 -16.30
N ILE A 95 20.38 17.60 -17.49
CA ILE A 95 20.51 19.05 -17.76
C ILE A 95 19.46 19.82 -16.94
N ASN A 96 18.21 19.38 -16.95
CA ASN A 96 17.13 20.02 -16.20
C ASN A 96 17.32 19.87 -14.69
N LYS A 97 17.81 18.72 -14.20
CA LYS A 97 18.17 18.52 -12.78
C LYS A 97 19.22 19.54 -12.31
N THR A 98 20.25 19.74 -13.13
CA THR A 98 21.31 20.70 -12.85
C THR A 98 20.79 22.14 -12.87
N LEU A 99 19.89 22.45 -13.81
CA LEU A 99 19.24 23.75 -13.90
C LEU A 99 18.34 24.03 -12.67
N ILE A 100 17.54 23.06 -12.24
CA ILE A 100 16.72 23.15 -11.02
C ILE A 100 17.60 23.47 -9.80
N ILE A 101 18.70 22.74 -9.61
CA ILE A 101 19.59 22.96 -8.46
C ILE A 101 20.32 24.30 -8.55
N SER A 102 20.89 24.64 -9.71
CA SER A 102 21.63 25.89 -9.87
C SER A 102 20.77 27.14 -9.70
N GLN A 103 19.50 27.09 -10.13
CA GLN A 103 18.57 28.22 -10.05
C GLN A 103 17.92 28.34 -8.67
N LYS A 104 17.44 27.24 -8.07
CA LYS A 104 16.68 27.28 -6.81
C LYS A 104 17.51 27.00 -5.57
N TYR A 105 18.57 26.18 -5.70
CA TYR A 105 19.31 25.63 -4.57
C TYR A 105 20.84 25.68 -4.80
N PRO A 106 21.45 26.85 -5.09
CA PRO A 106 22.84 26.94 -5.52
C PRO A 106 23.84 26.40 -4.47
N LEU A 107 23.51 26.55 -3.17
CA LEU A 107 24.31 26.03 -2.04
C LEU A 107 24.35 24.50 -1.98
N TYR A 108 23.45 23.81 -2.68
CA TYR A 108 23.22 22.38 -2.60
C TYR A 108 23.76 21.61 -3.82
N SER A 109 24.63 22.23 -4.63
CA SER A 109 25.24 21.62 -5.82
C SER A 109 25.98 20.30 -5.55
N PHE A 110 26.46 20.08 -4.32
CA PHE A 110 27.12 18.83 -3.91
C PHE A 110 26.20 17.59 -4.02
N ILE A 111 24.88 17.78 -3.97
CA ILE A 111 23.88 16.71 -4.03
C ILE A 111 23.82 16.02 -5.40
N LEU A 112 24.20 16.73 -6.47
CA LEU A 112 24.33 16.15 -7.82
C LEU A 112 25.40 15.06 -7.91
N LYS A 113 26.35 15.03 -6.97
CA LYS A 113 27.41 13.99 -6.93
C LYS A 113 26.91 12.66 -6.36
N ILE A 114 25.72 12.62 -5.76
CA ILE A 114 25.16 11.41 -5.16
C ILE A 114 24.63 10.50 -6.27
N PRO A 115 25.13 9.25 -6.39
CA PRO A 115 24.72 8.35 -7.46
C PRO A 115 23.25 7.94 -7.31
N GLY A 116 22.52 7.95 -8.41
CA GLY A 116 21.12 7.50 -8.47
C GLY A 116 20.14 8.39 -7.69
N ILE A 117 20.47 9.68 -7.54
CA ILE A 117 19.59 10.65 -6.90
C ILE A 117 18.38 10.98 -7.78
N ALA A 118 17.20 11.00 -7.16
CA ALA A 118 15.97 11.46 -7.79
C ALA A 118 15.67 12.89 -7.33
N ILE A 119 15.55 13.81 -8.28
CA ILE A 119 15.21 15.23 -8.03
C ILE A 119 14.04 15.59 -8.93
N TYR A 120 13.04 16.24 -8.35
CA TYR A 120 11.84 16.72 -9.01
C TYR A 120 11.60 18.18 -8.64
N ASP A 121 10.74 18.82 -9.41
CA ASP A 121 10.28 20.18 -9.14
C ASP A 121 8.80 20.29 -9.49
N ILE A 122 8.05 21.09 -8.73
CA ILE A 122 6.61 21.30 -8.95
C ILE A 122 6.40 22.41 -10.01
N ASP A 123 7.42 23.18 -10.36
CA ASP A 123 7.31 24.21 -11.38
C ASP A 123 6.97 23.62 -12.73
N PHE A 124 5.82 24.05 -13.25
CA PHE A 124 5.30 23.64 -14.54
C PHE A 124 6.32 23.87 -15.69
N SER A 125 7.13 24.93 -15.60
CA SER A 125 8.13 25.27 -16.62
C SER A 125 9.31 24.30 -16.67
N LEU A 126 9.66 23.68 -15.53
CA LEU A 126 10.86 22.85 -15.40
C LEU A 126 10.54 21.36 -15.47
N ASN A 127 9.42 20.94 -14.88
CA ASN A 127 8.97 19.56 -14.90
C ASN A 127 7.43 19.46 -15.00
N PRO A 128 6.85 19.68 -16.19
CA PRO A 128 5.40 19.65 -16.39
C PRO A 128 4.81 18.27 -16.10
N VAL A 129 5.53 17.18 -16.40
CA VAL A 129 5.06 15.82 -16.18
C VAL A 129 4.88 15.53 -14.69
N PHE A 130 5.87 15.88 -13.86
CA PHE A 130 5.78 15.69 -12.42
C PHE A 130 4.66 16.52 -11.79
N PHE A 131 4.45 17.75 -12.27
CA PHE A 131 3.31 18.58 -11.86
C PHE A 131 1.97 17.89 -12.14
N PHE A 132 1.74 17.43 -13.39
CA PHE A 132 0.50 16.75 -13.76
C PHE A 132 0.29 15.45 -12.99
N VAL A 133 1.34 14.64 -12.77
CA VAL A 133 1.22 13.41 -11.98
C VAL A 133 0.81 13.72 -10.55
N THR A 134 1.45 14.69 -9.91
CA THR A 134 1.14 15.10 -8.53
C THR A 134 -0.29 15.61 -8.42
N TYR A 135 -0.72 16.44 -9.38
CA TYR A 135 -2.09 16.95 -9.44
C TYR A 135 -3.12 15.81 -9.62
N CYS A 136 -2.87 14.88 -10.54
CA CYS A 136 -3.73 13.72 -10.78
C CYS A 136 -3.83 12.80 -9.54
N ILE A 137 -2.72 12.56 -8.83
CA ILE A 137 -2.72 11.79 -7.59
C ILE A 137 -3.56 12.49 -6.52
N MET A 138 -3.41 13.81 -6.37
CA MET A 138 -4.19 14.59 -5.41
C MET A 138 -5.69 14.52 -5.70
N VAL A 139 -6.12 14.87 -6.92
CA VAL A 139 -7.54 14.82 -7.32
C VAL A 139 -8.09 13.39 -7.24
N GLY A 140 -7.33 12.41 -7.74
CA GLY A 140 -7.70 11.00 -7.69
C GLY A 140 -7.89 10.48 -6.27
N SER A 141 -7.03 10.90 -5.34
CA SER A 141 -7.14 10.52 -3.92
C SER A 141 -8.41 11.07 -3.26
N LEU A 142 -8.83 12.28 -3.60
CA LEU A 142 -10.07 12.89 -3.10
C LEU A 142 -11.33 12.17 -3.62
N ILE A 143 -11.35 11.85 -4.92
CA ILE A 143 -12.44 11.08 -5.55
C ILE A 143 -12.56 9.71 -4.88
N LEU A 144 -11.42 9.05 -4.68
CA LEU A 144 -11.37 7.74 -4.05
C LEU A 144 -11.82 7.79 -2.58
N LEU A 145 -11.37 8.79 -1.81
CA LEU A 145 -11.78 8.99 -0.42
C LEU A 145 -13.29 9.17 -0.30
N THR A 146 -13.88 9.97 -1.19
CA THR A 146 -15.32 10.20 -1.26
C THR A 146 -16.06 8.90 -1.62
N SER A 147 -15.54 8.15 -2.60
CA SER A 147 -16.09 6.86 -3.02
C SER A 147 -16.10 5.84 -1.88
N TYR A 148 -15.03 5.76 -1.09
CA TYR A 148 -14.97 4.92 0.10
C TYR A 148 -16.05 5.30 1.10
N HIS A 149 -16.20 6.59 1.43
CA HIS A 149 -17.19 7.06 2.39
C HIS A 149 -18.61 6.69 1.97
N VAL A 150 -18.98 6.95 0.71
CA VAL A 150 -20.31 6.61 0.18
C VAL A 150 -20.58 5.11 0.28
N LEU A 151 -19.62 4.27 -0.15
CA LEU A 151 -19.77 2.82 -0.12
C LEU A 151 -19.86 2.28 1.31
N TYR A 152 -19.11 2.84 2.26
CA TYR A 152 -19.21 2.44 3.66
C TYR A 152 -20.57 2.78 4.25
N ILE A 153 -21.04 4.01 4.08
CA ILE A 153 -22.35 4.45 4.59
C ILE A 153 -23.45 3.55 4.05
N GLN A 154 -23.48 3.33 2.73
CA GLN A 154 -24.45 2.44 2.10
C GLN A 154 -24.35 1.02 2.65
N LEU A 155 -23.14 0.47 2.75
CA LEU A 155 -22.93 -0.88 3.26
C LEU A 155 -23.36 -1.04 4.72
N PHE A 156 -23.14 -0.04 5.58
CA PHE A 156 -23.60 -0.07 6.97
C PHE A 156 -25.13 -0.04 7.05
N ILE A 157 -25.80 0.81 6.27
CA ILE A 157 -27.27 0.89 6.22
C ILE A 157 -27.85 -0.45 5.76
N MET A 158 -27.34 -1.00 4.66
CA MET A 158 -27.80 -2.29 4.12
C MET A 158 -27.52 -3.45 5.09
N LEU A 159 -26.40 -3.43 5.80
CA LEU A 159 -26.08 -4.47 6.76
C LEU A 159 -27.07 -4.47 7.93
N GLN A 160 -27.49 -3.29 8.42
CA GLN A 160 -28.49 -3.19 9.49
C GLN A 160 -29.87 -3.69 9.05
N SER A 161 -30.29 -3.41 7.81
CA SER A 161 -31.59 -3.88 7.31
C SER A 161 -31.62 -5.41 7.10
N VAL A 162 -30.49 -6.00 6.72
CA VAL A 162 -30.35 -7.45 6.52
C VAL A 162 -30.25 -8.22 7.84
N LYS A 163 -29.98 -7.57 8.98
CA LYS A 163 -29.86 -8.21 10.31
C LYS A 163 -31.04 -9.13 10.66
N ARG A 164 -32.26 -8.77 10.24
CA ARG A 164 -33.49 -9.57 10.48
C ARG A 164 -33.73 -10.67 9.43
N LYS A 165 -33.03 -10.65 8.29
CA LYS A 165 -33.23 -11.55 7.14
C LYS A 165 -32.25 -12.73 7.10
N ILE A 166 -31.17 -12.69 7.87
CA ILE A 166 -30.12 -13.73 7.87
C ILE A 166 -29.85 -14.26 9.27
N SER A 167 -29.27 -15.45 9.36
CA SER A 167 -28.86 -16.03 10.65
C SER A 167 -27.82 -15.15 11.36
N VAL A 168 -27.84 -15.18 12.70
CA VAL A 168 -26.89 -14.45 13.55
C VAL A 168 -25.44 -14.81 13.22
N ARG A 169 -25.16 -16.07 12.90
CA ARG A 169 -23.82 -16.55 12.53
C ARG A 169 -23.35 -15.95 11.22
N THR A 170 -24.21 -15.91 10.19
CA THR A 170 -23.89 -15.33 8.88
C THR A 170 -23.74 -13.81 8.98
N TYR A 171 -24.61 -13.15 9.75
CA TYR A 171 -24.51 -11.71 10.02
C TYR A 171 -23.18 -11.32 10.66
N LYS A 172 -22.77 -12.03 11.73
CA LYS A 172 -21.48 -11.78 12.40
C LYS A 172 -20.29 -11.90 11.44
N LYS A 173 -20.34 -12.84 10.49
CA LYS A 173 -19.29 -12.97 9.45
C LYS A 173 -19.26 -11.76 8.53
N HIS A 174 -20.40 -11.31 8.00
CA HIS A 174 -20.46 -10.12 7.14
C HIS A 174 -20.02 -8.86 7.89
N PHE A 175 -20.50 -8.66 9.13
CA PHE A 175 -20.13 -7.52 9.96
C PHE A 175 -18.64 -7.49 10.27
N ALA A 176 -18.06 -8.60 10.75
CA ALA A 176 -16.62 -8.69 11.00
C ALA A 176 -15.80 -8.41 9.74
N ALA A 177 -16.27 -8.92 8.59
CA ALA A 177 -15.64 -8.63 7.32
C ALA A 177 -15.64 -7.11 7.04
N VAL A 178 -16.81 -6.46 7.03
CA VAL A 178 -16.93 -5.01 6.78
C VAL A 178 -16.04 -4.20 7.71
N LEU A 179 -16.08 -4.51 9.01
CA LEU A 179 -15.25 -3.88 10.03
C LEU A 179 -13.75 -4.00 9.71
N SER A 180 -13.30 -5.15 9.21
CA SER A 180 -11.89 -5.34 8.83
C SER A 180 -11.48 -4.42 7.69
N THR A 181 -12.36 -4.22 6.70
CA THR A 181 -12.06 -3.35 5.55
C THR A 181 -12.04 -1.88 5.99
N VAL A 182 -12.92 -1.49 6.91
CA VAL A 182 -12.87 -0.15 7.55
C VAL A 182 -11.55 0.05 8.27
N PHE A 183 -11.12 -0.89 9.12
CA PHE A 183 -9.85 -0.76 9.83
C PHE A 183 -8.63 -0.75 8.89
N GLN A 184 -8.64 -1.54 7.80
CA GLN A 184 -7.59 -1.48 6.78
C GLN A 184 -7.51 -0.09 6.14
N ASN A 185 -8.65 0.54 5.87
CA ASN A 185 -8.70 1.89 5.32
C ASN A 185 -8.26 2.96 6.33
N VAL A 186 -8.57 2.79 7.63
CA VAL A 186 -8.08 3.66 8.70
C VAL A 186 -6.56 3.57 8.81
N VAL A 187 -5.99 2.37 8.75
CA VAL A 187 -4.53 2.17 8.70
C VAL A 187 -3.95 2.88 7.47
N PHE A 188 -4.55 2.73 6.30
CA PHE A 188 -4.09 3.47 5.11
C PHE A 188 -4.12 4.99 5.33
N PHE A 189 -5.18 5.54 5.91
CA PHE A 189 -5.29 6.97 6.20
C PHE A 189 -4.21 7.47 7.17
N ILE A 190 -4.01 6.78 8.30
CA ILE A 190 -3.05 7.16 9.33
C ILE A 190 -1.61 7.07 8.82
N PHE A 191 -1.28 6.01 8.06
CA PHE A 191 0.10 5.71 7.69
C PHE A 191 0.51 6.23 6.31
N TYR A 192 -0.42 6.64 5.44
CA TYR A 192 -0.12 7.28 4.15
C TYR A 192 -0.61 8.72 4.08
N ILE A 193 -1.91 8.96 4.27
CA ILE A 193 -2.50 10.28 4.01
C ILE A 193 -1.94 11.34 4.97
N VAL A 194 -1.88 11.02 6.27
CA VAL A 194 -1.34 11.96 7.28
C VAL A 194 0.14 12.27 7.02
N PRO A 195 1.06 11.30 6.84
CA PRO A 195 2.45 11.59 6.49
C PRO A 195 2.63 12.40 5.20
N ILE A 196 1.86 12.11 4.15
CA ILE A 196 1.93 12.84 2.87
C ILE A 196 1.48 14.30 3.06
N PHE A 197 0.39 14.54 3.79
CA PHE A 197 -0.10 15.90 4.03
C PHE A 197 0.86 16.72 4.89
N MET A 198 1.45 16.10 5.91
CA MET A 198 2.50 16.72 6.73
C MET A 198 3.74 17.04 5.90
N LEU A 199 4.19 16.11 5.04
CA LEU A 199 5.30 16.33 4.12
C LEU A 199 5.04 17.49 3.16
N ALA A 200 3.84 17.55 2.56
CA ALA A 200 3.44 18.63 1.66
C ALA A 200 3.44 19.99 2.38
N THR A 201 2.97 20.03 3.63
CA THR A 201 2.98 21.23 4.47
C THR A 201 4.41 21.70 4.74
N VAL A 202 5.32 20.79 5.12
CA VAL A 202 6.74 21.11 5.32
C VAL A 202 7.37 21.68 4.05
N ILE A 203 7.13 21.05 2.90
CA ILE A 203 7.66 21.51 1.61
C ILE A 203 7.14 22.93 1.30
N TYR A 204 5.85 23.18 1.52
CA TYR A 204 5.24 24.47 1.20
C TYR A 204 5.71 25.60 2.11
N PHE A 205 5.87 25.35 3.41
CA PHE A 205 6.29 26.35 4.38
C PHE A 205 7.83 26.50 4.49
N GLY A 206 8.60 25.63 3.84
CA GLY A 206 10.06 25.76 3.76
C GLY A 206 10.79 25.59 5.09
N PHE A 207 10.16 24.98 6.10
CA PHE A 207 10.82 24.69 7.37
C PHE A 207 11.82 23.53 7.20
N ASP A 208 12.97 23.62 7.87
CA ASP A 208 13.87 22.47 8.02
C ASP A 208 13.21 21.43 8.92
N ALA A 209 12.43 20.54 8.31
CA ALA A 209 11.76 19.44 8.98
C ALA A 209 12.34 18.09 8.58
N SER A 210 13.63 18.05 8.29
CA SER A 210 14.39 16.84 7.97
C SER A 210 14.10 15.70 8.98
N VAL A 211 14.12 16.01 10.29
CA VAL A 211 13.79 15.06 11.37
C VAL A 211 12.35 14.53 11.25
N ILE A 212 11.38 15.42 11.04
CA ILE A 212 9.97 15.03 10.89
C ILE A 212 9.82 14.09 9.70
N CYS A 213 10.52 14.36 8.60
CA CYS A 213 10.40 13.56 7.39
C CYS A 213 11.00 12.17 7.55
N VAL A 214 12.13 12.03 8.27
CA VAL A 214 12.66 10.71 8.63
C VAL A 214 11.65 9.93 9.48
N ILE A 215 11.04 10.58 10.49
CA ILE A 215 9.99 9.97 11.31
C ILE A 215 8.79 9.54 10.45
N MET A 216 8.35 10.38 9.50
CA MET A 216 7.25 10.06 8.60
C MET A 216 7.54 8.85 7.71
N VAL A 217 8.76 8.73 7.20
CA VAL A 217 9.16 7.58 6.41
C VAL A 217 9.27 6.31 7.27
N CYS A 218 9.70 6.43 8.53
CA CYS A 218 9.60 5.32 9.49
C CYS A 218 8.15 4.90 9.73
N ILE A 219 7.24 5.85 9.94
CA ILE A 219 5.80 5.56 10.10
C ILE A 219 5.28 4.83 8.86
N PHE A 220 5.55 5.35 7.67
CA PHE A 220 5.17 4.72 6.40
C PHE A 220 5.60 3.24 6.32
N SER A 221 6.82 2.94 6.77
CA SER A 221 7.35 1.56 6.76
C SER A 221 6.57 0.59 7.65
N LEU A 222 5.93 1.09 8.72
CA LEU A 222 5.12 0.29 9.65
C LEU A 222 3.72 -0.05 9.10
N HIS A 223 3.29 0.57 7.98
CA HIS A 223 1.98 0.34 7.39
C HIS A 223 1.68 -1.14 7.13
N SER A 224 2.64 -1.88 6.56
CA SER A 224 2.44 -3.29 6.19
C SER A 224 2.19 -4.15 7.44
N THR A 225 2.97 -3.93 8.49
CA THR A 225 2.82 -4.58 9.79
C THR A 225 1.47 -4.26 10.41
N ALA A 226 1.08 -2.99 10.45
CA ALA A 226 -0.21 -2.55 10.98
C ALA A 226 -1.39 -3.17 10.22
N THR A 227 -1.33 -3.21 8.88
CA THR A 227 -2.37 -3.81 8.03
C THR A 227 -2.51 -5.31 8.30
N THR A 228 -1.39 -6.01 8.50
CA THR A 228 -1.38 -7.44 8.82
C THR A 228 -2.01 -7.70 10.19
N ILE A 229 -1.64 -6.92 11.20
CA ILE A 229 -2.24 -6.99 12.55
C ILE A 229 -3.76 -6.80 12.47
N VAL A 230 -4.24 -5.80 11.73
CA VAL A 230 -5.68 -5.57 11.54
C VAL A 230 -6.37 -6.79 10.93
N MET A 231 -5.77 -7.44 9.93
CA MET A 231 -6.35 -8.66 9.35
C MET A 231 -6.44 -9.80 10.37
N ILE A 232 -5.38 -10.00 11.15
CA ILE A 232 -5.35 -11.03 12.19
C ILE A 232 -6.43 -10.76 13.24
N LEU A 233 -6.52 -9.53 13.76
CA LEU A 233 -7.49 -9.21 14.80
C LEU A 233 -8.94 -9.34 14.30
N THR A 234 -9.21 -8.92 13.06
CA THR A 234 -10.58 -8.78 12.58
C THR A 234 -11.13 -10.04 11.91
N PHE A 235 -10.30 -10.88 11.27
CA PHE A 235 -10.74 -12.12 10.62
C PHE A 235 -10.51 -13.36 11.51
N PRO A 236 -11.59 -14.03 11.97
CA PRO A 236 -11.46 -15.26 12.75
C PRO A 236 -10.78 -16.40 11.98
N ALA A 237 -10.93 -16.46 10.66
CA ALA A 237 -10.29 -17.47 9.82
C ALA A 237 -8.76 -17.34 9.81
N PHE A 238 -8.24 -16.11 9.71
CA PHE A 238 -6.80 -15.85 9.76
C PHE A 238 -6.21 -16.21 11.13
N ARG A 239 -6.91 -15.89 12.22
CA ARG A 239 -6.49 -16.32 13.57
C ARG A 239 -6.37 -17.82 13.66
N ARG A 240 -7.39 -18.55 13.20
CA ARG A 240 -7.39 -20.03 13.24
C ARG A 240 -6.24 -20.61 12.43
N SER A 241 -6.02 -20.17 11.20
CA SER A 241 -4.90 -20.66 10.38
C SER A 241 -3.54 -20.38 11.03
N ILE A 242 -3.37 -19.22 11.67
CA ILE A 242 -2.12 -18.90 12.39
C ILE A 242 -1.97 -19.82 13.61
N PHE A 243 -3.00 -19.96 14.45
CA PHE A 243 -2.95 -20.83 15.63
C PHE A 243 -2.74 -22.31 15.25
N GLU A 244 -3.40 -22.81 14.21
CA GLU A 244 -3.20 -24.16 13.67
C GLU A 244 -1.76 -24.35 13.16
N THR A 245 -1.20 -23.37 12.46
CA THR A 245 0.19 -23.42 11.98
C THR A 245 1.19 -23.39 13.14
N PHE A 246 0.93 -22.57 14.17
CA PHE A 246 1.74 -22.54 15.38
C PHE A 246 1.67 -23.87 16.15
N GLU A 247 0.48 -24.46 16.30
CA GLU A 247 0.33 -25.78 16.93
C GLU A 247 1.09 -26.87 16.16
N ILE A 248 1.04 -26.85 14.82
CA ILE A 248 1.78 -27.79 13.98
C ILE A 248 3.30 -27.59 14.13
N MET A 249 3.80 -26.35 14.12
CA MET A 249 5.23 -26.06 14.34
C MET A 249 5.71 -26.52 15.72
N PHE A 250 4.92 -26.27 16.78
CA PHE A 250 5.26 -26.73 18.13
C PHE A 250 5.16 -28.26 18.28
N CYS A 251 4.24 -28.91 17.57
CA CYS A 251 4.16 -30.38 17.54
C CYS A 251 5.34 -31.02 16.78
N TYR A 252 5.82 -30.38 15.70
CA TYR A 252 6.96 -30.88 14.92
C TYR A 252 8.29 -30.75 15.70
N SER A 253 8.43 -29.69 16.50
CA SER A 253 9.58 -29.49 17.40
C SER A 253 9.67 -30.52 18.54
N LYS A 254 8.58 -31.22 18.85
CA LYS A 254 8.52 -32.24 19.91
C LYS A 254 8.80 -33.68 19.44
N LYS A 255 9.09 -33.95 18.17
CA LYS A 255 9.51 -35.30 17.74
C LYS A 255 10.98 -35.53 18.13
N PRO A 256 11.30 -36.46 19.05
CA PRO A 256 12.69 -36.83 19.29
C PRO A 256 13.27 -37.53 18.05
N PRO A 257 14.58 -37.41 17.78
CA PRO A 257 15.21 -38.13 16.69
C PRO A 257 15.09 -39.62 16.96
N THR A 258 14.38 -40.35 16.10
CA THR A 258 14.35 -41.81 16.14
C THR A 258 15.76 -42.34 15.89
N PRO A 259 16.36 -43.10 16.83
CA PRO A 259 17.62 -43.77 16.56
C PRO A 259 17.34 -44.95 15.62
N VAL A 260 18.11 -45.02 14.55
CA VAL A 260 18.24 -46.23 13.72
C VAL A 260 18.98 -47.28 14.55
N PRO A 261 18.56 -48.55 14.51
CA PRO A 261 19.56 -49.60 14.42
C PRO A 261 19.30 -50.52 13.23
N VAL A 262 20.37 -50.63 12.44
CA VAL A 262 20.69 -51.70 11.49
C VAL A 262 20.77 -53.02 12.25
N THR A 263 20.19 -54.11 11.72
CA THR A 263 20.86 -55.42 11.67
C THR A 263 20.14 -56.40 10.75
N HIS A 264 20.89 -56.89 9.76
CA HIS A 264 20.66 -58.11 9.00
C HIS A 264 20.38 -59.32 9.88
N MET A 265 19.48 -60.22 9.46
CA MET A 265 19.85 -61.62 9.20
C MET A 265 18.71 -62.37 8.50
N SER A 266 18.94 -62.67 7.23
CA SER A 266 18.36 -63.82 6.54
C SER A 266 18.79 -65.10 7.27
N LYS A 267 17.83 -65.96 7.61
CA LYS A 267 18.06 -67.40 7.76
C LYS A 267 16.89 -68.15 7.13
N ASN A 268 17.25 -68.89 6.09
CA ASN A 268 16.52 -69.99 5.47
C ASN A 268 15.96 -70.96 6.51
N PHE A 269 14.85 -71.64 6.21
CA PHE A 269 14.82 -73.10 6.01
C PHE A 269 13.40 -73.59 5.63
N HIS A 270 13.36 -74.32 4.50
CA HIS A 270 12.37 -75.25 3.97
C HIS A 270 10.91 -74.83 3.75
#